data_AF-A0A662IWL5-F1
#
_entry.id   AF-A0A662IWL5-F1
#
_cell.length_a   1.000
_cell.length_b   1.000
_cell.length_c   1.000
_cell.angle_alpha   90.00
_cell.angle_beta   90.00
_cell.angle_gamma   90.00
#
_symmetry.space_group_name_H-M   'P 1'
#
loop_
_entity.id
_entity.type
_entity.pdbx_description
1 polymer ?
#
loop_
_entity_poly.entity_id
_entity_poly.type
_entity_poly.pdbx_seq_one_letter_code
_entity_poly.pdbx_strand_id
1 'polypeptide(L)'
;MVDKAIIASRVGDIRRNAGFIKNEALAKNVDELDYKDILALEGAHHRIAEAMLDICRHLVSVHSLGIAESHGEHPRKLAQAGKIPKELADELARIAGLRNILVHTKQREK
;
A
#
# COMPACT_ATOMS: atom_id res chain seq x y z
N MET A 1 -12.68 16.20 8.81
CA MET A 1 -13.28 15.09 9.59
C MET A 1 -12.83 13.77 8.97
N VAL A 2 -12.61 12.72 9.77
CA VAL A 2 -12.26 11.40 9.24
C VAL A 2 -13.42 10.86 8.41
N ASP A 3 -13.25 10.78 7.10
CA ASP A 3 -14.17 10.08 6.21
C ASP A 3 -14.04 8.56 6.39
N LYS A 4 -15.00 7.97 7.10
CA LYS A 4 -15.03 6.53 7.38
C LYS A 4 -15.34 5.70 6.14
N ALA A 5 -16.08 6.24 5.17
CA ALA A 5 -16.44 5.51 3.95
C ALA A 5 -15.19 5.32 3.07
N ILE A 6 -14.37 6.38 2.94
CA ILE A 6 -13.08 6.28 2.23
C ILE A 6 -12.16 5.27 2.90
N ILE A 7 -12.00 5.33 4.23
CA ILE A 7 -11.16 4.36 4.95
C ILE A 7 -11.70 2.93 4.78
N ALA A 8 -13.00 2.72 4.94
CA ALA A 8 -13.61 1.41 4.78
C ALA A 8 -13.41 0.84 3.37
N SER A 9 -13.55 1.68 2.33
CA SER A 9 -13.26 1.30 0.95
C SER A 9 -11.82 0.83 0.79
N ARG A 10 -10.85 1.62 1.27
CA ARG A 10 -9.41 1.29 1.15
C ARG A 10 -9.03 0.04 1.93
N VAL A 11 -9.59 -0.15 3.13
CA VAL A 11 -9.42 -1.39 3.90
C VAL A 11 -10.04 -2.59 3.15
N GLY A 12 -11.17 -2.40 2.48
CA GLY A 12 -11.78 -3.40 1.60
C GLY A 12 -10.85 -3.79 0.44
N ASP A 13 -10.23 -2.81 -0.21
CA ASP A 13 -9.26 -3.03 -1.29
C ASP A 13 -8.05 -3.82 -0.79
N ILE A 14 -7.49 -3.45 0.36
CA ILE A 14 -6.38 -4.18 0.98
C ILE A 14 -6.76 -5.64 1.22
N ARG A 15 -7.92 -5.89 1.85
CA ARG A 15 -8.38 -7.25 2.18
C ARG A 15 -8.61 -8.11 0.94
N ARG A 16 -9.24 -7.55 -0.09
CA ARG A 16 -9.51 -8.26 -1.35
C ARG A 16 -8.21 -8.68 -2.03
N ASN A 17 -7.26 -7.76 -2.20
CA ASN A 17 -6.00 -8.05 -2.88
C ASN A 17 -5.09 -8.96 -2.04
N ALA A 18 -5.05 -8.79 -0.71
CA ALA A 18 -4.31 -9.70 0.17
C ALA A 18 -4.90 -11.11 0.16
N GLY A 19 -6.24 -11.22 0.11
CA GLY A 19 -6.94 -12.49 -0.06
C GLY A 19 -6.59 -13.18 -1.38
N PHE A 20 -6.59 -12.43 -2.49
CA PHE A 20 -6.14 -12.92 -3.80
C PHE A 20 -4.70 -13.46 -3.75
N ILE A 21 -3.76 -12.67 -3.21
CA ILE A 21 -2.36 -13.10 -3.10
C ILE A 21 -2.26 -14.39 -2.29
N LYS A 22 -2.92 -14.45 -1.13
CA LYS A 22 -2.84 -15.60 -0.23
C LYS A 22 -3.48 -16.87 -0.80
N ASN A 23 -4.65 -16.75 -1.41
CA ASN A 23 -5.49 -17.89 -1.76
C ASN A 23 -5.30 -18.36 -3.20
N GLU A 24 -4.83 -17.50 -4.10
CA GLU A 24 -4.71 -17.82 -5.52
C GLU A 24 -3.24 -17.79 -5.95
N ALA A 25 -2.52 -16.70 -5.68
CA ALA A 25 -1.18 -16.55 -6.21
C ALA A 25 -0.11 -17.34 -5.44
N LEU A 26 -0.17 -17.34 -4.11
CA LEU A 26 0.73 -18.13 -3.25
C LEU A 26 0.32 -19.61 -3.14
N ALA A 27 -0.79 -20.01 -3.78
CA ALA A 27 -1.20 -21.40 -3.87
C ALA A 27 -0.42 -22.18 -4.95
N LYS A 28 0.29 -21.48 -5.84
CA LYS A 28 1.15 -22.03 -6.89
C LYS A 28 2.62 -21.97 -6.47
N ASN A 29 3.45 -22.88 -6.97
CA ASN A 29 4.90 -22.76 -6.84
C ASN A 29 5.43 -21.66 -7.77
N VAL A 30 6.57 -21.06 -7.43
CA VAL A 30 7.18 -19.99 -8.26
C VAL A 30 7.46 -20.45 -9.69
N ASP A 31 7.87 -21.71 -9.85
CA ASP A 31 8.19 -22.30 -11.15
C ASP A 31 6.94 -22.55 -12.04
N GLU A 32 5.75 -22.45 -11.45
CA GLU A 32 4.45 -22.64 -12.12
C GLU A 32 3.79 -21.32 -12.51
N LEU A 33 4.37 -20.18 -12.12
CA LEU A 33 3.80 -18.86 -12.39
C LEU A 33 4.02 -18.48 -13.86
N ASP A 34 2.92 -18.20 -14.56
CA ASP A 34 2.98 -17.62 -15.89
C ASP A 34 3.09 -16.09 -15.84
N TYR A 35 3.27 -15.45 -17.01
CA TYR A 35 3.36 -13.99 -17.10
C TYR A 35 2.10 -13.28 -16.56
N LYS A 36 0.90 -13.87 -16.73
CA LYS A 36 -0.35 -13.29 -16.21
C LYS A 36 -0.40 -13.37 -14.70
N ASP A 37 0.08 -14.46 -14.11
CA ASP A 37 0.20 -14.62 -12.66
C ASP A 37 1.16 -13.57 -12.07
N ILE A 38 2.30 -13.34 -12.70
CA ILE A 38 3.27 -12.30 -12.31
C ILE A 38 2.61 -10.91 -12.37
N LEU A 39 1.96 -10.57 -13.48
CA LEU A 39 1.26 -9.29 -13.62
C LEU A 39 0.14 -9.11 -12.59
N ALA A 40 -0.58 -10.18 -12.28
CA ALA A 40 -1.63 -10.17 -11.26
C ALA A 40 -1.06 -9.94 -9.86
N LEU A 41 0.05 -10.61 -9.53
CA LEU A 41 0.80 -10.42 -8.29
C LEU A 41 1.27 -8.97 -8.14
N GLU A 42 1.94 -8.43 -9.16
CA GLU A 42 2.39 -7.03 -9.14
C GLU A 42 1.23 -6.05 -9.01
N GLY A 43 0.13 -6.30 -9.73
CA GLY A 43 -1.09 -5.51 -9.65
C GLY A 43 -1.71 -5.50 -8.25
N ALA A 44 -1.80 -6.66 -7.62
CA ALA A 44 -2.34 -6.81 -6.27
C ALA A 44 -1.45 -6.09 -5.23
N HIS A 45 -0.13 -6.26 -5.30
CA HIS A 45 0.81 -5.57 -4.40
C HIS A 45 0.75 -4.06 -4.56
N HIS A 46 0.70 -3.57 -5.81
CA HIS A 46 0.58 -2.15 -6.09
C HIS A 46 -0.69 -1.55 -5.47
N ARG A 47 -1.85 -2.19 -5.67
CA ARG A 47 -3.13 -1.73 -5.11
C ARG A 47 -3.15 -1.73 -3.58
N ILE A 48 -2.55 -2.73 -2.94
CA ILE A 48 -2.41 -2.76 -1.48
C ILE A 48 -1.57 -1.57 -1.00
N ALA A 49 -0.42 -1.36 -1.62
CA ALA A 49 0.49 -0.28 -1.25
C ALA A 49 -0.18 1.09 -1.40
N GLU A 50 -0.86 1.33 -2.53
CA GLU A 50 -1.61 2.57 -2.74
C GLU A 50 -2.73 2.75 -1.70
N ALA A 51 -3.51 1.72 -1.43
CA ALA A 51 -4.61 1.82 -0.48
C ALA A 51 -4.13 2.11 0.95
N MET A 52 -3.02 1.51 1.38
CA MET A 52 -2.39 1.78 2.69
C MET A 52 -1.88 3.22 2.79
N LEU A 53 -1.23 3.74 1.73
CA LEU A 53 -0.67 5.09 1.71
C LEU A 53 -1.75 6.16 1.58
N ASP A 54 -2.84 5.88 0.87
CA ASP A 54 -4.02 6.74 0.80
C ASP A 54 -4.66 6.95 2.17
N ILE A 55 -4.79 5.88 2.97
CA ILE A 55 -5.26 5.98 4.35
C ILE A 55 -4.32 6.88 5.16
N CYS A 56 -3.00 6.68 5.03
CA CYS A 56 -2.03 7.52 5.74
C CYS A 56 -2.14 9.00 5.35
N ARG A 57 -2.25 9.29 4.05
CA ARG A 57 -2.41 10.64 3.51
C ARG A 57 -3.68 11.31 4.04
N HIS A 58 -4.80 10.59 4.02
CA HIS A 58 -6.08 11.07 4.54
C HIS A 58 -5.98 11.43 6.03
N LEU A 59 -5.39 10.55 6.83
CA LEU A 59 -5.21 10.80 8.26
C LEU A 59 -4.28 11.98 8.55
N VAL A 60 -3.17 12.12 7.81
CA VAL A 60 -2.28 13.30 7.90
C VAL A 60 -3.04 14.59 7.62
N SER A 61 -3.88 14.59 6.59
CA SER A 61 -4.69 15.75 6.21
C SER A 61 -5.74 16.08 7.28
N VAL A 62 -6.48 15.09 7.77
CA VAL A 62 -7.54 15.30 8.76
C VAL A 62 -7.00 15.76 10.11
N HIS A 63 -5.78 15.35 10.47
CA HIS A 63 -5.12 15.78 11.70
C HIS A 63 -4.21 17.00 11.53
N SER A 64 -4.16 17.61 10.33
CA SER A 64 -3.34 18.78 10.03
C SER A 64 -1.85 18.60 10.38
N LEU A 65 -1.27 17.43 10.09
CA LEU A 65 0.10 17.07 10.48
C LEU A 65 1.19 17.61 9.53
N GLY A 66 0.88 18.71 8.83
CA GLY A 66 1.75 19.35 7.85
C GLY A 66 1.85 18.61 6.51
N ILE A 67 2.70 19.16 5.63
CA ILE A 67 2.93 18.66 4.27
C ILE A 67 3.96 17.53 4.31
N ALA A 68 3.69 16.45 3.57
CA ALA A 68 4.63 15.38 3.31
C ALA A 68 5.21 15.54 1.91
N GLU A 69 6.53 15.49 1.78
CA GLU A 69 7.25 15.63 0.51
C GLU A 69 7.34 14.31 -0.25
N SER A 70 7.10 13.18 0.43
CA SER A 70 7.05 11.86 -0.19
C SER A 70 5.97 10.99 0.44
N HIS A 71 5.53 9.95 -0.29
CA HIS A 71 4.55 9.00 0.23
C HIS A 71 5.00 8.30 1.52
N GLY A 72 6.31 8.04 1.67
CA GLY A 72 6.88 7.42 2.86
C GLY A 72 6.89 8.32 4.10
N GLU A 73 6.67 9.63 3.95
CA GLU A 73 6.58 10.55 5.08
C GLU A 73 5.21 10.55 5.77
N HIS A 74 4.13 10.17 5.06
CA HIS A 74 2.80 10.16 5.69
C HIS A 74 2.75 9.22 6.92
N PRO A 75 3.22 7.95 6.84
CA PRO A 75 3.26 7.09 8.02
C PRO A 75 4.15 7.65 9.13
N ARG A 76 5.31 8.22 8.79
CA ARG A 76 6.24 8.80 9.77
C ARG A 76 5.62 9.95 10.55
N LYS A 77 4.89 10.86 9.88
CA LYS A 77 4.15 11.95 10.52
C LYS A 77 3.06 11.44 11.48
N LEU A 78 2.37 10.36 11.11
CA LEU A 78 1.37 9.75 11.99
C LEU A 78 2.00 9.18 13.27
N ALA A 79 3.17 8.53 13.16
CA ALA A 79 3.91 8.06 14.34
C ALA A 79 4.43 9.22 15.21
N GLN A 80 4.99 10.28 14.59
CA GLN A 80 5.43 11.48 15.32
C GLN A 80 4.28 12.14 16.10
N ALA A 81 3.06 12.09 15.58
CA ALA A 81 1.86 12.59 16.24
C ALA A 81 1.21 11.58 17.21
N GLY A 82 1.84 10.43 17.46
CA GLY A 82 1.33 9.39 18.36
C GLY A 82 0.05 8.69 17.88
N LYS A 83 -0.25 8.72 16.58
CA LYS A 83 -1.48 8.13 16.00
C LYS A 83 -1.34 6.65 15.65
N ILE A 84 -0.12 6.22 15.38
CA ILE A 84 0.22 4.81 15.11
C ILE A 84 1.56 4.48 15.77
N PRO A 85 1.83 3.19 16.09
CA PRO A 85 3.15 2.75 16.53
C PRO A 85 4.24 3.07 15.49
N LYS A 86 5.46 3.33 15.96
CA LYS A 86 6.60 3.66 15.09
C LYS A 86 6.95 2.50 14.16
N GLU A 87 6.84 1.28 14.66
CA GLU A 87 7.13 0.04 13.95
C GLU A 87 6.22 -0.11 12.73
N LEU A 88 4.93 0.15 12.91
CA LEU A 88 3.95 0.16 11.83
C LEU A 88 4.23 1.28 10.81
N ALA A 89 4.63 2.47 11.28
CA ALA A 89 5.00 3.56 10.39
C ALA A 89 6.23 3.21 9.53
N ASP A 90 7.24 2.56 10.10
CA ASP A 90 8.44 2.15 9.39
C ASP A 90 8.15 1.03 8.37
N GLU A 91 7.23 0.11 8.66
CA GLU A 91 6.71 -0.87 7.69
C GLU A 91 5.98 -0.20 6.52
N LEU A 92 5.04 0.70 6.81
CA LEU A 92 4.28 1.43 5.79
C LEU A 92 5.18 2.34 4.94
N ALA A 93 6.22 2.93 5.52
CA ALA A 93 7.19 3.72 4.77
C ALA A 93 8.00 2.84 3.80
N ARG A 94 8.35 1.60 4.16
CA ARG A 94 8.99 0.64 3.24
C ARG A 94 8.08 0.24 2.08
N ILE A 95 6.77 0.12 2.33
CA ILE A 95 5.76 -0.17 1.30
C ILE A 95 5.69 0.94 0.24
N ALA A 96 5.93 2.21 0.61
CA ALA A 96 6.07 3.29 -0.37
C ALA A 96 7.24 3.07 -1.34
N GLY A 97 8.34 2.49 -0.86
CA GLY A 97 9.47 2.08 -1.72
C GLY A 97 9.08 0.97 -2.70
N LEU A 98 8.39 -0.06 -2.21
CA LEU A 98 7.88 -1.16 -3.05
C LEU A 98 6.96 -0.65 -4.17
N ARG A 99 6.04 0.28 -3.84
CA ARG A 99 5.15 0.91 -4.84
C ARG A 99 5.95 1.56 -5.96
N ASN A 100 7.01 2.30 -5.65
CA ASN A 100 7.83 2.99 -6.65
C ASN A 100 8.52 2.01 -7.60
N ILE A 101 9.05 0.90 -7.07
CA ILE A 101 9.65 -0.17 -7.88
C ILE A 101 8.60 -0.74 -8.85
N LEU A 102 7.42 -1.12 -8.34
CA LEU A 102 6.35 -1.71 -9.15
C LEU A 102 5.81 -0.76 -10.24
N VAL A 103 5.80 0.56 -9.99
CA VAL A 103 5.40 1.55 -11.01
C VAL A 103 6.45 1.66 -12.11
N HIS A 104 7.73 1.72 -11.74
CA HIS A 104 8.81 1.89 -12.71
C HIS A 104 9.09 0.62 -13.53
N THR A 105 8.95 -0.57 -12.94
CA THR A 105 9.07 -1.84 -13.68
C THR A 105 8.03 -1.92 -14.79
N LYS A 106 6.77 -1.56 -14.51
CA LYS A 106 5.68 -1.57 -15.50
C LYS A 106 5.85 -0.58 -16.65
N GLN A 107 6.65 0.47 -16.48
CA GLN A 107 6.94 1.45 -17.53
C GLN A 107 8.01 0.98 -18.52
N ARG A 108 8.81 -0.03 -18.17
CA ARG A 108 9.86 -0.58 -19.04
C ARG A 108 9.38 -1.69 -19.98
N GLU A 109 8.21 -2.26 -19.72
CA GLU A 109 7.61 -3.33 -20.52
C GLU A 109 6.54 -2.84 -21.52
N LYS A 110 6.32 -1.53 -21.62
CA LYS A 110 5.48 -0.89 -22.65
C LYS A 110 6.32 -0.40 -23.82
#